data_AF-A0A924L7C3-F1
#
_entry.id   AF-A0A924L7C3-F1
#
_cell.length_a   1.000
_cell.length_b   1.000
_cell.length_c   1.000
_cell.angle_alpha   90.00
_cell.angle_beta   90.00
_cell.angle_gamma   90.00
#
_symmetry.space_group_name_H-M   'P 1'
#
loop_
_entity.id
_entity.type
_entity.pdbx_description
1 polymer ?
#
loop_
_entity_poly.entity_id
_entity_poly.type
_entity_poly.pdbx_seq_one_letter_code
_entity_poly.pdbx_strand_id
1 'polypeptide(L)' 'MLRVVKGDLTPEELAALVAVIAVRNAAAQTAAAINAAPPSQWGHPSRLAREPHHPGPDLWHRSTFGG' A
#
# COMPACT_ATOMS: atom_id res chain seq x y z
N MET A 1 -13.31 9.31 1.46
CA MET A 1 -14.32 9.87 2.40
C MET A 1 -13.88 9.52 3.81
N LEU A 2 -13.60 10.53 4.66
CA LEU A 2 -13.26 10.33 6.07
C LEU A 2 -14.55 10.35 6.90
N ARG A 3 -14.75 9.36 7.77
CA ARG A 3 -15.90 9.29 8.67
C ARG A 3 -15.44 8.96 10.08
N VAL A 4 -15.93 9.71 11.06
CA VAL A 4 -15.76 9.39 12.48
C VAL A 4 -16.75 8.27 12.82
N VAL A 5 -16.23 7.14 13.30
CA VAL A 5 -17.03 5.93 13.57
C VAL A 5 -17.38 5.80 15.07
N LYS A 6 -16.68 6.51 15.96
CA LYS A 6 -16.87 6.39 17.41
C LYS A 6 -16.72 7.74 18.12
N GLY A 7 -17.78 8.17 18.80
CA GLY A 7 -17.85 9.40 19.60
C GLY A 7 -18.33 10.64 18.82
N ASP A 8 -18.92 11.60 19.54
CA ASP A 8 -19.19 12.95 19.05
C ASP A 8 -17.99 13.83 19.40
N LEU A 9 -17.20 14.21 18.40
CA LEU A 9 -16.10 15.17 18.55
C LEU A 9 -16.68 16.58 18.56
N THR A 10 -16.11 17.46 19.38
CA THR A 10 -16.45 18.88 19.26
C THR A 10 -16.00 19.41 17.88
N PRO A 11 -16.62 20.49 17.37
CA PRO A 11 -16.20 21.11 16.11
C PRO A 11 -14.71 21.48 16.10
N GLU A 12 -14.17 21.90 17.24
CA GLU A 12 -12.77 22.28 17.42
C GLU A 12 -11.84 21.06 17.30
N GLU A 13 -12.20 19.93 17.92
CA GLU A 13 -11.42 18.69 17.82
C GLU A 13 -11.45 18.12 16.40
N LEU A 14 -12.60 18.21 15.73
CA LEU A 14 -12.71 17.83 14.33
C LEU A 14 -11.82 18.70 13.44
N ALA A 15 -11.80 20.02 13.67
CA ALA A 15 -10.94 20.94 12.94
C ALA A 15 -9.44 20.62 13.16
N ALA A 16 -9.04 20.34 14.40
CA ALA A 16 -7.69 19.95 14.74
C ALA A 16 -7.27 18.65 14.02
N LEU A 17 -8.14 17.64 14.01
CA LEU A 17 -7.88 16.38 13.31
C LEU A 17 -7.73 16.59 11.80
N VAL A 18 -8.64 17.35 11.19
CA VAL A 18 -8.59 17.66 9.76
C VAL A 18 -7.29 18.41 9.42
N ALA A 19 -6.87 19.37 10.25
CA ALA A 19 -5.63 20.11 10.05
C ALA A 19 -4.41 19.18 10.07
N VAL A 20 -4.32 18.26 11.05
CA VAL A 20 -3.22 17.28 11.13
C VAL A 20 -3.20 16.37 9.91
N ILE A 21 -4.36 15.87 9.47
CA ILE A 21 -4.47 15.01 8.27
C ILE A 21 -4.04 15.79 7.02
N ALA A 22 -4.45 17.04 6.87
CA ALA A 22 -4.07 17.89 5.75
C ALA A 22 -2.55 18.11 5.70
N VAL A 23 -1.93 18.44 6.84
CA VAL A 23 -0.47 18.60 6.95
C VAL A 23 0.27 17.31 6.59
N ARG A 24 -0.18 16.15 7.11
CA ARG A 24 0.43 14.86 6.77
C ARG A 24 0.30 14.52 5.29
N ASN A 25 -0.84 14.79 4.69
CA ASN A 25 -1.06 14.56 3.26
C ASN A 25 -0.18 15.46 2.39
N ALA A 26 -0.04 16.74 2.74
CA ALA A 26 0.85 17.67 2.05
C ALA A 26 2.32 17.18 2.13
N ALA A 27 2.78 16.77 3.31
CA ALA A 27 4.12 16.21 3.48
C ALA A 27 4.35 14.93 2.65
N ALA A 28 3.35 14.03 2.60
CA ALA A 28 3.42 12.82 1.78
C ALA A 28 3.49 13.15 0.28
N GLN A 29 2.76 14.16 -0.19
CA GLN A 29 2.80 14.61 -1.58
C GLN A 29 4.18 15.19 -1.94
N THR A 30 4.76 16.02 -1.07
CA THR A 30 6.12 16.53 -1.25
C THR A 30 7.16 15.40 -1.26
N ALA A 31 7.03 14.41 -0.37
CA ALA A 31 7.94 13.26 -0.34
C ALA A 31 7.83 12.42 -1.63
N ALA A 32 6.62 12.20 -2.14
CA ALA A 32 6.38 11.50 -3.40
C ALA A 32 6.97 12.23 -4.61
N ALA A 33 7.00 13.57 -4.59
CA ALA A 33 7.63 14.37 -5.65
C ALA A 33 9.16 14.23 -5.68
N ILE A 34 9.79 14.00 -4.53
CA ILE A 34 11.26 13.88 -4.41
C ILE A 34 11.74 12.46 -4.71
N ASN A 35 10.95 11.44 -4.35
CA ASN A 35 11.27 10.04 -4.58
C ASN A 35 10.07 9.32 -5.19
N ALA A 36 10.05 9.22 -6.52
CA ALA A 36 9.11 8.37 -7.24
C ALA A 36 9.46 6.89 -6.97
N ALA A 37 9.01 6.36 -5.83
CA ALA A 37 9.09 4.94 -5.56
C ALA A 37 8.33 4.17 -6.66
N PRO A 38 8.83 3.01 -7.10
CA PRO A 38 8.11 2.20 -8.07
C PRO A 38 6.70 1.89 -7.55
N PRO A 39 5.69 1.89 -8.43
CA PRO A 39 4.30 1.68 -8.04
C PRO A 39 4.14 0.32 -7.34
N SER A 40 3.23 0.26 -6.36
CA SER A 40 2.93 -0.99 -5.66
C SER A 40 2.46 -2.06 -6.64
N GLN A 41 3.17 -3.18 -6.64
CA GLN A 41 2.85 -4.34 -7.44
C GLN A 41 1.81 -5.28 -6.80
N TRP A 42 1.23 -4.92 -5.65
CA TRP A 42 0.25 -5.79 -4.95
C TRP A 42 -1.09 -5.85 -5.70
N GLY A 43 -1.55 -4.71 -6.26
CA GLY A 43 -2.81 -4.62 -7.00
C GLY A 43 -2.65 -4.58 -8.52
N HIS A 44 -1.47 -4.89 -9.06
CA HIS A 44 -1.21 -4.70 -10.49
C HIS A 44 -2.05 -5.68 -11.34
N PRO A 45 -2.80 -5.23 -12.36
CA PRO A 45 -3.71 -6.08 -13.13
C PRO A 45 -3.03 -7.30 -13.77
N SER A 46 -1.76 -7.18 -14.17
CA SER A 46 -1.00 -8.32 -14.71
C SER A 46 -0.82 -9.48 -13.72
N ARG A 47 -1.07 -9.26 -12.43
CA ARG A 47 -0.99 -10.29 -11.38
C ARG A 47 -2.35 -10.88 -11.02
N LEU A 48 -3.44 -10.37 -11.60
CA LEU A 48 -4.78 -10.94 -11.45
C LEU A 48 -4.90 -12.27 -12.21
N ALA A 49 -4.21 -12.38 -13.35
CA ALA A 49 -4.00 -13.65 -14.04
C ALA A 49 -2.72 -14.29 -13.49
N ARG A 50 -2.86 -15.45 -12.82
CA ARG A 50 -1.71 -16.27 -12.44
C ARG A 50 -1.34 -17.19 -13.59
N GLU A 51 -0.06 -17.23 -13.94
CA GLU A 51 0.47 -18.27 -14.83
C GLU A 51 0.34 -19.63 -14.13
N PRO A 52 -0.12 -20.69 -14.82
CA PRO A 52 -0.13 -22.03 -14.28
C PRO A 52 1.28 -22.47 -13.84
N HIS A 53 1.35 -23.14 -12.70
CA HIS A 53 2.58 -23.82 -12.32
C HIS A 53 2.78 -25.05 -13.20
N HIS A 54 4.01 -25.26 -13.69
CA HIS A 54 4.38 -26.46 -14.45
C HIS A 54 5.07 -27.47 -13.51
N PRO A 55 4.35 -28.49 -12.99
CA PRO A 55 4.96 -29.52 -12.18
C PRO A 55 5.88 -30.39 -13.05
N GLY A 56 6.98 -30.84 -12.46
CA GLY A 56 7.95 -31.72 -13.11
C GLY A 56 8.77 -32.48 -12.08
N PRO A 57 9.39 -33.60 -12.49
CA PRO A 57 10.22 -34.39 -11.58
C PRO A 57 11.39 -33.53 -11.06
N ASP A 58 11.67 -33.66 -9.76
CA ASP A 58 12.80 -33.03 -9.06
C ASP A 58 12.80 -31.48 -8.99
N LEU A 59 11.77 -30.79 -9.50
CA LEU A 59 11.73 -29.32 -9.50
C LEU A 59 11.67 -28.69 -8.10
N TRP A 60 11.09 -29.40 -7.13
CA TRP A 60 11.06 -28.96 -5.74
C TRP A 60 12.46 -28.94 -5.12
N HIS A 61 13.26 -29.99 -5.34
CA HIS A 61 14.64 -30.06 -4.85
C HIS A 61 15.52 -28.97 -5.49
N ARG A 62 15.27 -28.64 -6.76
CA ARG A 62 15.99 -27.58 -7.48
C ARG A 62 15.55 -26.15 -7.10
N SER A 63 14.52 -26.00 -6.28
CA SER A 63 14.01 -24.69 -5.83
C SER A 63 14.73 -24.15 -4.58
N THR A 64 15.64 -24.92 -3.98
CA THR A 64 16.42 -24.45 -2.83
C THR A 64 17.40 -23.38 -3.26
N PHE A 65 17.52 -22.29 -2.51
CA PHE A 65 18.57 -21.29 -2.70
C PHE A 65 19.93 -21.90 -2.32
N GLY A 66 20.63 -22.48 -3.30
CA GLY A 66 21.94 -23.09 -3.10
C GLY A 66 22.29 -24.05 -4.24
N GLY A 67 22.77 -23.48 -5.34
CA GLY A 67 23.59 -24.15 -6.35
C GLY A 67 24.89 -23.39 -6.49
#